data_AF-A0A8F4FYF9-F1
#
_entry.id   AF-A0A8F4FYF9-F1
#
_cell.length_a   1.000
_cell.length_b   1.000
_cell.length_c   1.000
_cell.angle_alpha   90.00
_cell.angle_beta   90.00
_cell.angle_gamma   90.00
#
_symmetry.space_group_name_H-M   'P 1'
#
loop_
_entity.id
_entity.type
_entity.pdbx_description
1 polymer ?
#
loop_
_entity_poly.entity_id
_entity_poly.type
_entity_poly.pdbx_seq_one_letter_code
_entity_poly.pdbx_strand_id
1 'polypeptide(L)'
;MERLTGLDAAFLYLENPTNHMHVAMTMVLDPSSVPGGYSFENIKDFIGGRIHLVPPFRRRLVEVPLNLAHPVWVEDPDFDLDFHIRRIGCPAPGGRRELGEMAGQIASTPLDRSRPLWELWVIEGLKQDRIGVVTKVHHSAIDGSSGAELMVHLFDLEPEAADPPAPEEREPESIPTDLELLGHAAASRFRKTVALPKLIGQTVGAVNRVVQGRRDPDKAVGAAPLGAPNTSWCGPLSPLRNVGFARVPLADVRALKTAFECTVNDVVLGLCAGTLRSYMLDRDELPDEPLVAACPVSVRQEGEAAGGNKVSAMFTTLDTQLADPTERIRAIQACTVGAKEEHKAVGADMLQNWAEYAAPNTFNLASRLYASWGLAGSHRPIHNVIISNVPGPPFPLYYAGAEMVAAYPMGPVMEGVGLNITVFSYRDSVDFGFMVDRELVPDVWNMADRVNEALLELQVAAGLAPKPEAKAPAPKRPAKKAPTKKAPAEKKAAAKKAPAKA
;
A
#
# COMPACT_ATOMS: atom_id res chain seq x y z
N MET A 1 -3.81 27.53 -8.64
CA MET A 1 -2.44 27.32 -8.10
C MET A 1 -2.52 27.05 -6.62
N GLU A 2 -1.94 25.94 -6.18
CA GLU A 2 -1.92 25.55 -4.77
C GLU A 2 -0.50 25.18 -4.35
N ARG A 3 0.00 25.75 -3.26
CA ARG A 3 1.35 25.47 -2.79
C ARG A 3 1.39 24.16 -2.02
N LEU A 4 2.41 23.34 -2.25
CA LEU A 4 2.61 22.12 -1.47
C LEU A 4 2.87 22.45 0.00
N THR A 5 2.28 21.66 0.89
CA THR A 5 2.63 21.69 2.30
C THR A 5 4.08 21.24 2.48
N GLY A 6 4.73 21.62 3.58
CA GLY A 6 6.08 21.17 3.90
C GLY A 6 6.24 19.65 3.90
N LEU A 7 5.23 18.91 4.39
CA LEU A 7 5.27 17.45 4.41
C LEU A 7 5.17 16.86 3.00
N ASP A 8 4.26 17.37 2.16
CA ASP A 8 4.14 16.91 0.76
C ASP A 8 5.43 17.19 -0.02
N ALA A 9 6.05 18.35 0.24
CA ALA A 9 7.30 18.73 -0.38
C ALA A 9 8.49 17.88 0.12
N ALA A 10 8.48 17.46 1.39
CA ALA A 10 9.53 16.59 1.95
C ALA A 10 9.62 15.25 1.20
N PHE A 11 8.50 14.69 0.75
CA PHE A 11 8.50 13.49 -0.09
C PHE A 11 9.24 13.70 -1.41
N LEU A 12 9.10 14.88 -2.04
CA LEU A 12 9.85 15.22 -3.27
C LEU A 12 11.35 15.38 -3.01
N TYR A 13 11.73 15.83 -1.81
CA TYR A 13 13.13 16.05 -1.41
C TYR A 13 13.84 14.77 -0.94
N LEU A 14 13.08 13.83 -0.41
CA LEU A 14 13.54 12.48 -0.04
C LEU A 14 13.72 11.59 -1.27
N GLU A 15 12.96 11.85 -2.33
CA GLU A 15 13.01 11.07 -3.55
C GLU A 15 14.36 11.25 -4.28
N ASN A 16 14.92 10.14 -4.70
CA ASN A 16 16.16 10.07 -5.47
C ASN A 16 16.10 8.85 -6.43
N PRO A 17 17.08 8.66 -7.33
CA PRO A 17 17.04 7.58 -8.33
C PRO A 17 16.93 6.15 -7.77
N THR A 18 17.22 5.92 -6.49
CA THR A 18 17.07 4.62 -5.83
C THR A 18 15.99 4.59 -4.76
N ASN A 19 15.45 5.74 -4.38
CA ASN A 19 14.39 5.88 -3.38
C ASN A 19 13.20 6.62 -3.99
N HIS A 20 12.29 5.90 -4.64
CA HIS A 20 11.08 6.48 -5.22
C HIS A 20 10.00 6.71 -4.14
N MET A 21 9.40 7.89 -4.12
CA MET A 21 8.41 8.27 -3.09
C MET A 21 6.98 8.21 -3.65
N HIS A 22 6.66 7.15 -4.38
CA HIS A 22 5.30 6.81 -4.78
C HIS A 22 4.72 5.69 -3.93
N VAL A 23 3.41 5.77 -3.69
CA VAL A 23 2.59 4.65 -3.21
C VAL A 23 2.00 3.94 -4.42
N ALA A 24 1.74 2.65 -4.28
CA ALA A 24 1.05 1.88 -5.30
C ALA A 24 -0.03 0.97 -4.70
N MET A 25 -0.99 0.57 -5.51
CA MET A 25 -2.00 -0.42 -5.17
C MET A 25 -2.13 -1.39 -6.35
N THR A 26 -2.04 -2.69 -6.06
CA THR A 26 -2.34 -3.75 -7.04
C THR A 26 -3.72 -4.31 -6.75
N MET A 27 -4.64 -4.15 -7.68
CA MET A 27 -6.02 -4.62 -7.58
C MET A 27 -6.23 -5.80 -8.52
N VAL A 28 -7.03 -6.77 -8.10
CA VAL A 28 -7.48 -7.88 -8.95
C VAL A 28 -8.98 -7.71 -9.14
N LEU A 29 -9.41 -7.68 -10.39
CA LEU A 29 -10.77 -7.45 -10.81
C LEU A 29 -11.35 -8.72 -11.46
N ASP A 30 -12.62 -9.01 -11.15
CA ASP A 30 -13.44 -10.00 -11.83
C ASP A 30 -14.29 -9.30 -12.91
N PRO A 31 -13.97 -9.47 -14.20
CA PRO A 31 -14.72 -8.84 -15.27
C PRO A 31 -16.07 -9.49 -15.58
N SER A 32 -16.44 -10.60 -14.91
CA SER A 32 -17.69 -11.30 -15.19
C SER A 32 -18.95 -10.49 -14.88
N SER A 33 -18.84 -9.48 -14.02
CA SER A 33 -19.92 -8.53 -13.71
C SER A 33 -20.04 -7.39 -14.71
N VAL A 34 -19.12 -7.25 -15.68
CA VAL A 34 -19.13 -6.14 -16.64
C VAL A 34 -20.23 -6.34 -17.69
N PRO A 35 -21.22 -5.44 -17.77
CA PRO A 35 -22.25 -5.51 -18.81
C PRO A 35 -21.64 -5.37 -20.20
N GLY A 36 -21.99 -6.30 -21.10
CA GLY A 36 -21.41 -6.32 -22.45
C GLY A 36 -19.97 -6.84 -22.53
N GLY A 37 -19.37 -7.23 -21.40
CA GLY A 37 -18.02 -7.76 -21.31
C GLY A 37 -16.94 -6.70 -21.15
N TYR A 38 -15.77 -7.15 -20.70
CA TYR A 38 -14.62 -6.28 -20.47
C TYR A 38 -14.04 -5.70 -21.77
N SER A 39 -13.69 -4.42 -21.73
CA SER A 39 -12.79 -3.78 -22.69
C SER A 39 -11.85 -2.81 -21.97
N PHE A 40 -10.63 -2.65 -22.48
CA PHE A 40 -9.70 -1.65 -21.97
C PHE A 40 -10.23 -0.21 -22.13
N GLU A 41 -10.91 0.07 -23.24
CA GLU A 41 -11.51 1.38 -23.49
C GLU A 41 -12.58 1.73 -22.45
N ASN A 42 -13.38 0.76 -21.98
CA ASN A 42 -14.35 1.01 -20.92
C ASN A 42 -13.68 1.45 -19.62
N ILE A 43 -12.52 0.89 -19.26
CA ILE A 43 -11.75 1.35 -18.10
C ILE A 43 -11.25 2.77 -18.32
N LYS A 44 -10.74 3.07 -19.52
CA LYS A 44 -10.22 4.39 -19.85
C LYS A 44 -11.31 5.45 -19.81
N ASP A 45 -12.47 5.19 -20.42
CA ASP A 45 -13.64 6.07 -20.41
C ASP A 45 -14.17 6.27 -18.99
N PHE A 46 -14.25 5.20 -18.20
CA PHE A 46 -14.66 5.24 -16.81
C PHE A 46 -13.81 6.19 -15.97
N ILE A 47 -12.48 6.16 -16.15
CA ILE A 47 -11.54 7.03 -15.44
C ILE A 47 -11.51 8.44 -16.03
N GLY A 48 -11.53 8.58 -17.35
CA GLY A 48 -11.62 9.87 -18.02
C GLY A 48 -12.85 10.67 -17.57
N GLY A 49 -13.98 9.98 -17.38
CA GLY A 49 -15.22 10.57 -16.86
C GLY A 49 -15.20 10.91 -15.37
N ARG A 50 -14.18 10.53 -14.59
CA ARG A 50 -14.10 10.79 -13.13
C ARG A 50 -12.89 11.63 -12.73
N ILE A 51 -11.94 11.84 -13.65
CA ILE A 51 -10.67 12.49 -13.34
C ILE A 51 -10.83 13.94 -12.85
N HIS A 52 -11.90 14.63 -13.24
CA HIS A 52 -12.24 15.98 -12.77
C HIS A 52 -12.68 16.02 -11.30
N LEU A 53 -13.14 14.88 -10.75
CA LEU A 53 -13.48 14.72 -9.34
C LEU A 53 -12.22 14.51 -8.48
N VAL A 54 -11.07 14.31 -9.13
CA VAL A 54 -9.78 14.07 -8.50
C VAL A 54 -8.78 15.15 -8.96
N PRO A 55 -8.88 16.39 -8.43
CA PRO A 55 -8.02 17.50 -8.88
C PRO A 55 -6.51 17.21 -8.91
N PRO A 56 -5.92 16.47 -7.95
CA PRO A 56 -4.50 16.12 -8.01
C PRO A 56 -4.09 15.34 -9.28
N PHE A 57 -5.01 14.60 -9.91
CA PHE A 57 -4.67 13.79 -11.09
C PHE A 57 -4.64 14.60 -12.39
N ARG A 58 -5.08 15.86 -12.35
CA ARG A 58 -4.96 16.82 -13.45
C ARG A 58 -3.89 17.87 -13.20
N ARG A 59 -3.19 17.80 -12.07
CA ARG A 59 -2.23 18.82 -11.64
C ARG A 59 -0.81 18.28 -11.70
N ARG A 60 0.10 19.08 -12.27
CA ARG A 60 1.54 18.80 -12.30
C ARG A 60 2.29 19.73 -11.35
N LEU A 61 3.49 19.31 -10.98
CA LEU A 61 4.37 20.14 -10.16
C LEU A 61 5.08 21.19 -11.01
N VAL A 62 5.20 22.40 -10.45
CA VAL A 62 6.06 23.45 -10.95
C VAL A 62 7.03 23.85 -9.85
N GLU A 63 8.33 23.70 -10.12
CA GLU A 63 9.38 24.13 -9.20
C GLU A 63 9.46 25.66 -9.15
N VAL A 64 9.71 26.21 -7.97
CA VAL A 64 9.94 27.65 -7.81
C VAL A 64 11.40 27.95 -8.18
N PRO A 65 11.67 28.95 -9.04
CA PRO A 65 13.04 29.28 -9.44
C PRO A 65 14.01 29.42 -8.25
N LEU A 66 15.22 28.89 -8.41
CA LEU A 66 16.27 28.83 -7.38
C LEU A 66 15.87 28.06 -6.10
N ASN A 67 14.77 27.29 -6.12
CA ASN A 67 14.23 26.56 -4.98
C ASN A 67 13.97 27.47 -3.76
N LEU A 68 13.50 28.70 -3.98
CA LEU A 68 13.28 29.67 -2.90
C LEU A 68 12.07 29.35 -2.02
N ALA A 69 11.14 28.52 -2.51
CA ALA A 69 9.97 28.02 -1.80
C ALA A 69 9.65 26.58 -2.24
N HIS A 70 8.66 25.97 -1.60
CA HIS A 70 8.15 24.66 -2.01
C HIS A 70 7.49 24.72 -3.39
N PRO A 71 7.52 23.62 -4.17
CA PRO A 71 6.81 23.53 -5.43
C PRO A 71 5.33 23.87 -5.30
N VAL A 72 4.71 24.16 -6.44
CA VAL A 72 3.28 24.47 -6.53
C VAL A 72 2.60 23.50 -7.50
N TRP A 73 1.36 23.15 -7.18
CA TRP A 73 0.46 22.45 -8.08
C TRP A 73 -0.20 23.43 -9.04
N VAL A 74 -0.13 23.10 -10.33
CA VAL A 74 -0.78 23.83 -11.42
C VAL A 74 -1.52 22.82 -12.29
N GLU A 75 -2.69 23.19 -12.80
CA GLU A 75 -3.40 22.37 -13.78
C GLU A 75 -2.53 22.14 -15.03
N ASP A 76 -2.48 20.89 -15.51
CA ASP A 76 -1.71 20.55 -16.68
C ASP A 76 -2.49 20.94 -17.95
N PRO A 77 -2.02 21.92 -18.74
CA PRO A 77 -2.71 22.34 -19.97
C PRO A 77 -2.66 21.25 -21.06
N ASP A 78 -1.65 20.38 -21.01
CA ASP A 78 -1.39 19.35 -22.02
C ASP A 78 -1.71 17.95 -21.45
N PHE A 79 -2.71 17.87 -20.56
CA PHE A 79 -3.12 16.63 -19.91
C PHE A 79 -3.50 15.56 -20.94
N ASP A 80 -2.80 14.43 -20.88
CA ASP A 80 -2.97 13.31 -21.80
C ASP A 80 -3.30 12.03 -21.02
N LEU A 81 -4.56 11.57 -21.13
CA LEU A 81 -5.01 10.36 -20.44
C LEU A 81 -4.29 9.10 -20.94
N ASP A 82 -3.89 9.05 -22.21
CA ASP A 82 -3.17 7.91 -22.81
C ASP A 82 -1.75 7.77 -22.27
N PHE A 83 -1.15 8.86 -21.80
CA PHE A 83 0.15 8.81 -21.11
C PHE A 83 0.04 8.08 -19.77
N HIS A 84 -1.06 8.32 -19.04
CA HIS A 84 -1.26 7.84 -17.67
C HIS A 84 -1.86 6.43 -17.62
N ILE A 85 -2.74 6.06 -18.56
CA ILE A 85 -3.41 4.76 -18.58
C ILE A 85 -2.79 3.85 -19.63
N ARG A 86 -2.20 2.74 -19.18
CA ARG A 86 -1.44 1.82 -20.01
C ARG A 86 -2.01 0.42 -19.95
N ARG A 87 -1.90 -0.33 -21.05
CA ARG A 87 -2.29 -1.74 -21.14
C ARG A 87 -1.08 -2.62 -21.37
N ILE A 88 -0.96 -3.68 -20.57
CA ILE A 88 0.07 -4.72 -20.70
C ILE A 88 -0.54 -6.12 -20.51
N GLY A 89 0.15 -7.15 -21.00
CA GLY A 89 -0.23 -8.55 -20.82
C GLY A 89 0.62 -9.25 -19.77
N CYS A 90 -0.01 -10.04 -18.91
CA CYS A 90 0.64 -10.88 -17.92
C CYS A 90 1.31 -12.09 -18.59
N PRO A 91 2.58 -12.38 -18.29
CA PRO A 91 3.21 -13.63 -18.71
C PRO A 91 2.46 -14.86 -18.19
N ALA A 92 2.42 -15.92 -19.00
CA ALA A 92 1.91 -17.21 -18.54
C ALA A 92 2.78 -17.71 -17.36
N PRO A 93 2.18 -18.33 -16.32
CA PRO A 93 0.80 -18.79 -16.23
C PRO A 93 -0.23 -17.77 -15.70
N GLY A 94 0.11 -16.48 -15.55
CA GLY A 94 -0.84 -15.44 -15.14
C GLY A 94 -1.24 -15.46 -13.67
N GLY A 95 -0.42 -16.05 -12.79
CA GLY A 95 -0.71 -16.16 -11.37
C GLY A 95 -0.33 -14.91 -10.57
N ARG A 96 -0.49 -15.01 -9.25
CA ARG A 96 -0.12 -13.92 -8.32
C ARG A 96 1.36 -13.56 -8.37
N ARG A 97 2.24 -14.53 -8.67
CA ARG A 97 3.69 -14.32 -8.75
C ARG A 97 4.06 -13.45 -9.94
N GLU A 98 3.52 -13.76 -11.12
CA GLU A 98 3.72 -12.98 -12.34
C GLU A 98 3.12 -11.56 -12.19
N LEU A 99 1.96 -11.44 -11.54
CA LEU A 99 1.37 -10.13 -11.20
C LEU A 99 2.28 -9.30 -10.28
N GLY A 100 2.85 -9.91 -9.23
CA GLY A 100 3.77 -9.20 -8.33
C GLY A 100 5.08 -8.81 -9.00
N GLU A 101 5.61 -9.64 -9.92
CA GLU A 101 6.78 -9.27 -10.71
C GLU A 101 6.52 -8.03 -11.57
N MET A 102 5.37 -7.97 -12.26
CA MET A 102 4.99 -6.77 -13.02
C MET A 102 4.76 -5.56 -12.13
N ALA A 103 4.09 -5.71 -10.98
CA ALA A 103 3.91 -4.63 -10.01
C ALA A 103 5.27 -4.10 -9.51
N GLY A 104 6.25 -4.98 -9.26
CA GLY A 104 7.61 -4.62 -8.91
C GLY A 104 8.33 -3.84 -10.02
N GLN A 105 8.20 -4.26 -11.27
CA GLN A 105 8.77 -3.53 -12.42
C GLN A 105 8.16 -2.12 -12.57
N ILE A 106 6.83 -2.01 -12.45
CA ILE A 106 6.11 -0.73 -12.49
C ILE A 106 6.57 0.20 -11.34
N ALA A 107 6.73 -0.34 -10.14
CA ALA A 107 7.19 0.40 -8.96
C ALA A 107 8.69 0.76 -9.00
N SER A 108 9.48 0.07 -9.83
CA SER A 108 10.91 0.37 -10.05
C SER A 108 11.14 1.57 -10.98
N THR A 109 10.09 2.10 -11.60
CA THR A 109 10.19 3.24 -12.52
C THR A 109 9.66 4.51 -11.83
N PRO A 110 10.46 5.59 -11.71
CA PRO A 110 10.00 6.84 -11.11
C PRO A 110 8.92 7.49 -11.98
N LEU A 111 8.03 8.26 -11.35
CA LEU A 111 7.03 9.06 -12.06
C LEU A 111 7.68 10.28 -12.73
N ASP A 112 7.20 10.65 -13.91
CA ASP A 112 7.66 11.85 -14.62
C ASP A 112 7.09 13.11 -13.95
N ARG A 113 7.96 13.89 -13.29
CA ARG A 113 7.59 15.13 -12.58
C ARG A 113 7.13 16.26 -13.51
N SER A 114 7.31 16.14 -14.82
CA SER A 114 6.76 17.09 -15.80
C SER A 114 5.27 16.90 -16.07
N ARG A 115 4.68 15.79 -15.59
CA ARG A 115 3.27 15.42 -15.75
C ARG A 115 2.57 15.29 -14.40
N PRO A 116 1.23 15.16 -14.36
CA PRO A 116 0.54 14.76 -13.15
C PRO A 116 1.10 13.46 -12.58
N LEU A 117 1.33 13.43 -11.28
CA LEU A 117 2.16 12.41 -10.64
C LEU A 117 1.40 11.11 -10.32
N TRP A 118 0.88 10.46 -11.36
CA TRP A 118 0.22 9.18 -11.26
C TRP A 118 0.31 8.37 -12.55
N GLU A 119 0.16 7.06 -12.44
CA GLU A 119 0.04 6.11 -13.55
C GLU A 119 -0.96 5.01 -13.18
N LEU A 120 -1.63 4.46 -14.19
CA LEU A 120 -2.49 3.30 -14.06
C LEU A 120 -2.15 2.27 -15.13
N TRP A 121 -1.89 1.04 -14.70
CA TRP A 121 -1.51 -0.06 -15.57
C TRP A 121 -2.57 -1.15 -15.49
N VAL A 122 -3.26 -1.39 -16.61
CA VAL A 122 -4.19 -2.49 -16.79
C VAL A 122 -3.43 -3.71 -17.30
N ILE A 123 -3.59 -4.82 -16.59
CA ILE A 123 -2.83 -6.06 -16.75
C ILE A 123 -3.80 -7.17 -17.15
N GLU A 124 -3.80 -7.55 -18.42
CA GLU A 124 -4.67 -8.60 -18.95
C GLU A 124 -4.00 -9.98 -18.87
N GLY A 125 -4.78 -11.07 -18.94
CA GLY A 125 -4.23 -12.43 -19.01
C GLY A 125 -3.89 -13.07 -17.66
N LEU A 126 -4.50 -12.61 -16.56
CA LEU A 126 -4.40 -13.31 -15.28
C LEU A 126 -5.24 -14.60 -15.29
N LYS A 127 -4.90 -15.54 -14.40
CA LYS A 127 -5.68 -16.77 -14.18
C LYS A 127 -7.13 -16.46 -13.84
N GLN A 128 -8.02 -17.40 -14.16
CA GLN A 128 -9.47 -17.29 -13.91
C GLN A 128 -10.10 -16.10 -14.63
N ASP A 129 -9.56 -15.75 -15.80
CA ASP A 129 -10.00 -14.64 -16.65
C ASP A 129 -10.07 -13.31 -15.87
N ARG A 130 -9.15 -13.12 -14.91
CA ARG A 130 -9.04 -11.91 -14.08
C ARG A 130 -8.23 -10.83 -14.78
N ILE A 131 -8.39 -9.61 -14.28
CA ILE A 131 -7.66 -8.43 -14.74
C ILE A 131 -6.95 -7.80 -13.55
N GLY A 132 -5.67 -7.45 -13.72
CA GLY A 132 -4.93 -6.69 -12.73
C GLY A 132 -4.99 -5.20 -13.04
N VAL A 133 -5.02 -4.37 -12.02
CA VAL A 133 -4.80 -2.93 -12.15
C VAL A 133 -3.74 -2.51 -11.14
N VAL A 134 -2.64 -1.93 -11.60
CA VAL A 134 -1.61 -1.33 -10.75
C VAL A 134 -1.71 0.18 -10.88
N THR A 135 -2.15 0.84 -9.81
CA THR A 135 -2.19 2.30 -9.73
C THR A 135 -1.00 2.77 -8.92
N LYS A 136 -0.23 3.72 -9.45
CA LYS A 136 0.95 4.32 -8.80
C LYS A 136 0.72 5.82 -8.69
N VAL A 137 0.90 6.40 -7.51
CA VAL A 137 0.68 7.83 -7.25
C VAL A 137 1.81 8.36 -6.37
N HIS A 138 2.36 9.53 -6.69
CA HIS A 138 3.41 10.12 -5.86
C HIS A 138 2.86 10.58 -4.51
N HIS A 139 3.61 10.34 -3.42
CA HIS A 139 3.15 10.59 -2.06
C HIS A 139 2.97 12.08 -1.74
N SER A 140 3.49 12.99 -2.58
CA SER A 140 3.18 14.44 -2.48
C SER A 140 1.77 14.80 -2.94
N ALA A 141 1.12 13.93 -3.73
CA ALA A 141 -0.24 14.14 -4.22
C ALA A 141 -1.30 13.49 -3.32
N ILE A 142 -0.90 12.53 -2.47
CA ILE A 142 -1.80 11.69 -1.69
C ILE A 142 -1.13 11.18 -0.39
N ASP A 143 -1.83 11.23 0.75
CA ASP A 143 -1.46 10.42 1.93
C ASP A 143 -2.25 9.11 1.94
N GLY A 144 -1.85 8.14 2.78
CA GLY A 144 -2.49 6.82 2.83
C GLY A 144 -3.99 6.85 3.20
N SER A 145 -4.44 7.82 3.99
CA SER A 145 -5.86 8.00 4.34
C SER A 145 -6.64 8.72 3.23
N SER A 146 -6.06 9.77 2.65
CA SER A 146 -6.58 10.46 1.47
C SER A 146 -6.61 9.53 0.25
N GLY A 147 -5.74 8.52 0.21
CA GLY A 147 -5.75 7.42 -0.77
C GLY A 147 -7.07 6.68 -0.81
N ALA A 148 -7.58 6.29 0.36
CA ALA A 148 -8.87 5.60 0.48
C ALA A 148 -10.05 6.52 0.13
N GLU A 149 -9.98 7.82 0.49
CA GLU A 149 -11.01 8.81 0.12
C GLU A 149 -11.03 9.08 -1.40
N LEU A 150 -9.85 9.19 -2.02
CA LEU A 150 -9.70 9.36 -3.47
C LEU A 150 -10.15 8.12 -4.24
N MET A 151 -9.98 6.92 -3.66
CA MET A 151 -10.55 5.69 -4.20
C MET A 151 -12.08 5.76 -4.26
N VAL A 152 -12.79 6.39 -3.31
CA VAL A 152 -14.26 6.51 -3.36
C VAL A 152 -14.76 7.14 -4.67
N HIS A 153 -13.99 8.06 -5.26
CA HIS A 153 -14.35 8.69 -6.53
C HIS A 153 -13.99 7.87 -7.77
N LEU A 154 -13.16 6.84 -7.62
CA LEU A 154 -12.68 5.98 -8.71
C LEU A 154 -13.27 4.57 -8.67
N PHE A 155 -14.28 4.33 -7.81
CA PHE A 155 -15.02 3.08 -7.74
C PHE A 155 -16.53 3.34 -7.70
N ASP A 156 -17.28 2.36 -8.20
CA ASP A 156 -18.73 2.31 -8.06
C ASP A 156 -19.13 1.29 -6.98
N LEU A 157 -20.36 1.47 -6.45
CA LEU A 157 -20.96 0.54 -5.48
C LEU A 157 -21.74 -0.60 -6.15
N GLU A 158 -22.04 -0.46 -7.44
CA GLU A 158 -22.79 -1.40 -8.25
C GLU A 158 -22.08 -1.58 -9.60
N PRO A 159 -22.25 -2.73 -10.29
CA PRO A 159 -21.64 -2.95 -11.62
C PRO A 159 -22.12 -1.95 -12.68
N GLU A 160 -23.38 -1.53 -12.57
CA GLU A 160 -24.00 -0.49 -13.40
C GLU A 160 -24.36 0.70 -12.50
N ALA A 161 -23.43 1.63 -12.33
CA ALA A 161 -23.70 2.87 -11.61
C ALA A 161 -24.13 3.99 -12.55
N ALA A 162 -24.77 5.01 -11.98
CA ALA A 162 -25.05 6.25 -12.69
C ALA A 162 -23.76 6.95 -13.08
N ASP A 163 -23.80 7.69 -14.20
CA ASP A 163 -22.67 8.51 -14.62
C ASP A 163 -22.31 9.54 -13.53
N PRO A 164 -21.00 9.82 -13.36
CA PRO A 164 -20.55 10.87 -12.45
C PRO A 164 -21.12 12.23 -12.87
N PRO A 165 -21.24 13.19 -11.94
CA PRO A 165 -21.70 14.53 -12.29
C PRO A 165 -20.77 15.15 -13.35
N ALA A 166 -21.37 15.86 -14.31
CA ALA A 166 -20.62 16.51 -15.37
C ALA A 166 -19.57 17.48 -14.78
N PRO A 167 -18.41 17.65 -15.44
CA PRO A 167 -17.42 18.63 -15.02
C PRO A 167 -18.03 20.02 -14.98
N GLU A 168 -17.76 20.76 -13.89
CA GLU A 168 -18.05 22.19 -13.87
C GLU A 168 -17.12 22.92 -14.87
N GLU A 169 -17.68 23.83 -15.66
CA GLU A 169 -16.87 24.76 -16.46
C GLU A 169 -16.07 25.65 -15.52
N ARG A 170 -14.76 25.42 -15.44
CA ARG A 170 -13.81 26.26 -14.69
C ARG A 170 -12.97 27.05 -15.67
N GLU A 171 -12.71 28.31 -15.35
CA GLU A 171 -11.75 29.09 -16.11
C GLU A 171 -10.35 28.44 -15.98
N PRO A 172 -9.60 28.30 -17.08
CA PRO A 172 -8.27 27.70 -17.04
C PRO A 172 -7.38 28.45 -16.05
N GLU A 173 -6.77 27.73 -15.10
CA GLU A 173 -5.80 28.34 -14.21
C GLU A 173 -4.60 28.85 -15.03
N SER A 174 -4.25 30.13 -14.90
CA SER A 174 -3.07 30.69 -15.55
C SER A 174 -1.79 30.12 -14.92
N ILE A 175 -0.89 29.57 -15.74
CA ILE A 175 0.44 29.11 -15.28
C ILE A 175 1.24 30.33 -14.82
N PRO A 176 1.64 30.38 -13.54
CA PRO A 176 2.30 31.58 -13.01
C PRO A 176 3.70 31.75 -13.60
N THR A 177 4.08 32.99 -13.84
CA THR A 177 5.40 33.33 -14.36
C THR A 177 6.48 33.24 -13.28
N ASP A 178 7.74 33.01 -13.68
CA ASP A 178 8.88 32.94 -12.76
C ASP A 178 8.97 34.15 -11.82
N LEU A 179 8.60 35.35 -12.30
CA LEU A 179 8.65 36.57 -11.51
C LEU A 179 7.59 36.61 -10.40
N GLU A 180 6.38 36.09 -10.67
CA GLU A 180 5.30 35.96 -9.69
C GLU A 180 5.65 34.93 -8.61
N LEU A 181 6.24 33.79 -9.03
CA LEU A 181 6.75 32.76 -8.13
C LEU A 181 7.81 33.31 -7.17
N LEU A 182 8.75 34.11 -7.70
CA LEU A 182 9.80 34.76 -6.90
C LEU A 182 9.23 35.78 -5.90
N GLY A 183 8.24 36.58 -6.30
CA GLY A 183 7.57 37.55 -5.42
C GLY A 183 6.84 36.87 -4.25
N HIS A 184 6.12 35.78 -4.53
CA HIS A 184 5.43 34.99 -3.52
C HIS A 184 6.42 34.28 -2.56
N ALA A 185 7.55 33.79 -3.09
CA ALA A 185 8.60 33.17 -2.29
C ALA A 185 9.23 34.17 -1.30
N ALA A 186 9.53 35.40 -1.75
CA ALA A 186 10.13 36.45 -0.91
C ALA A 186 9.24 36.85 0.28
N ALA A 187 7.93 37.01 0.05
CA ALA A 187 6.96 37.33 1.10
C ALA A 187 6.83 36.19 2.14
N SER A 188 6.89 34.93 1.70
CA SER A 188 6.79 33.77 2.59
C SER A 188 8.05 33.54 3.44
N ARG A 189 9.23 33.91 2.93
CA ARG A 189 10.51 33.77 3.64
C ARG A 189 10.66 34.73 4.81
N PHE A 190 10.03 35.91 4.73
CA PHE A 190 10.05 36.90 5.82
C PHE A 190 9.22 36.46 7.04
N ARG A 191 8.11 35.72 6.84
CA ARG A 191 7.30 35.17 7.94
C ARG A 191 7.96 33.99 8.65
N LYS A 192 8.76 33.17 7.95
CA LYS A 192 9.41 31.97 8.51
C LYS A 192 10.54 32.30 9.52
N THR A 193 11.25 33.41 9.36
CA THR A 193 12.38 33.77 10.25
C THR A 193 11.94 34.08 11.69
N VAL A 194 10.69 34.51 11.92
CA VAL A 194 10.19 34.94 13.24
C VAL A 194 9.74 33.76 14.12
N ALA A 195 9.43 32.60 13.54
CA ALA A 195 8.83 31.45 14.24
C ALA A 195 9.81 30.33 14.61
N LEU A 196 11.04 30.34 14.07
CA LEU A 196 12.05 29.30 14.29
C LEU A 196 12.46 29.10 15.78
N PRO A 197 12.68 30.15 16.60
CA PRO A 197 13.04 29.97 18.01
C PRO A 197 11.94 29.28 18.83
N LYS A 198 10.66 29.55 18.51
CA LYS A 198 9.51 28.94 19.17
C LYS A 198 9.45 27.43 18.90
N LEU A 199 9.74 27.01 17.67
CA LEU A 199 9.76 25.61 17.25
C LEU A 199 10.87 24.81 17.94
N ILE A 200 12.06 25.40 18.09
CA ILE A 200 13.17 24.80 18.84
C ILE A 200 12.75 24.59 20.31
N GLY A 201 12.15 25.60 20.95
CA GLY A 201 11.67 25.48 22.34
C GLY A 201 10.59 24.40 22.52
N GLN A 202 9.64 24.30 21.59
CA GLN A 202 8.61 23.24 21.60
C GLN A 202 9.21 21.85 21.41
N THR A 203 10.21 21.70 20.54
CA THR A 203 10.94 20.45 20.30
C THR A 203 11.67 19.98 21.55
N VAL A 204 12.42 20.88 22.20
CA VAL A 204 13.15 20.55 23.45
C VAL A 204 12.17 20.13 24.55
N GLY A 205 11.02 20.81 24.67
CA GLY A 205 9.98 20.44 25.63
C GLY A 205 9.37 19.06 25.34
N ALA A 206 9.08 18.74 24.07
CA ALA A 206 8.56 17.44 23.66
C ALA A 206 9.57 16.31 23.94
N VAL A 207 10.84 16.50 23.57
CA VAL A 207 11.92 15.53 23.85
C VAL A 207 12.08 15.32 25.36
N ASN A 208 12.08 16.38 26.17
CA ASN A 208 12.17 16.25 27.63
C ASN A 208 11.00 15.46 28.23
N ARG A 209 9.77 15.65 27.73
CA ARG A 209 8.61 14.87 28.20
C ARG A 209 8.75 13.38 27.86
N VAL A 210 9.22 13.05 26.66
CA VAL A 210 9.47 11.65 26.27
C VAL A 210 10.59 11.04 27.13
N VAL A 211 11.71 11.75 27.32
CA VAL A 211 12.83 11.27 28.14
C VAL A 211 12.43 11.09 29.60
N GLN A 212 11.64 12.00 30.18
CA GLN A 212 11.12 11.86 31.53
C GLN A 212 10.12 10.70 31.64
N GLY A 213 9.23 10.54 30.66
CA GLY A 213 8.29 9.41 30.59
C GLY A 213 9.00 8.06 30.50
N ARG A 214 10.09 7.97 29.73
CA ARG A 214 10.90 6.75 29.61
C ARG A 214 11.73 6.40 30.84
N ARG A 215 11.92 7.34 31.78
CA ARG A 215 12.59 7.10 33.06
C ARG A 215 11.64 6.60 34.15
N ASP A 216 10.34 6.64 33.89
CA ASP A 216 9.30 6.17 34.79
C ASP A 216 9.16 4.64 34.65
N PRO A 217 9.52 3.85 35.66
CA PRO A 217 9.49 2.38 35.56
C PRO A 217 8.08 1.80 35.46
N ASP A 218 7.04 2.58 35.82
CA ASP A 218 5.65 2.12 35.81
C ASP A 218 4.92 2.41 34.48
N LYS A 219 5.61 3.00 33.49
CA LYS A 219 5.03 3.34 32.19
C LYS A 219 5.49 2.42 31.07
N ALA A 220 4.53 1.99 30.26
CA ALA A 220 4.83 1.35 28.99
C ALA A 220 5.51 2.36 28.05
N VAL A 221 6.57 1.94 27.38
CA VAL A 221 7.35 2.78 26.44
C VAL A 221 7.33 2.18 25.05
N GLY A 222 7.39 3.04 24.04
CA GLY A 222 7.56 2.61 22.65
C GLY A 222 8.99 2.18 22.35
N ALA A 223 9.22 1.65 21.15
CA ALA A 223 10.58 1.34 20.72
C ALA A 223 11.44 2.61 20.63
N ALA A 224 12.73 2.50 20.94
CA ALA A 224 13.64 3.61 20.78
C ALA A 224 14.07 3.74 19.31
N PRO A 225 13.91 4.93 18.67
CA PRO A 225 14.49 5.16 17.36
C PRO A 225 16.02 5.05 17.46
N LEU A 226 16.66 4.52 16.41
CA LEU A 226 18.11 4.21 16.33
C LEU A 226 18.56 3.04 17.23
N GLY A 227 17.62 2.26 17.77
CA GLY A 227 17.89 1.03 18.53
C GLY A 227 17.74 -0.26 17.73
N ALA A 228 17.32 -0.18 16.46
CA ALA A 228 17.02 -1.36 15.66
C ALA A 228 18.29 -2.22 15.40
N PRO A 229 18.18 -3.56 15.37
CA PRO A 229 19.28 -4.41 14.93
C PRO A 229 19.56 -4.23 13.43
N ASN A 230 20.78 -4.54 12.98
CA ASN A 230 21.07 -4.64 11.56
C ASN A 230 20.43 -5.90 10.99
N THR A 231 19.78 -5.80 9.84
CA THR A 231 19.18 -6.93 9.12
C THR A 231 19.64 -6.91 7.67
N SER A 232 19.44 -8.02 6.94
CA SER A 232 19.84 -8.14 5.53
C SER A 232 19.21 -7.08 4.63
N TRP A 233 18.08 -6.50 5.03
CA TRP A 233 17.39 -5.45 4.29
C TRP A 233 17.55 -4.03 4.85
N CYS A 234 18.45 -3.84 5.81
CA CYS A 234 18.85 -2.51 6.26
C CYS A 234 20.15 -2.09 5.57
N GLY A 235 20.03 -1.25 4.54
CA GLY A 235 21.18 -0.80 3.77
C GLY A 235 20.82 0.21 2.68
N PRO A 236 21.82 0.65 1.88
CA PRO A 236 21.59 1.50 0.72
C PRO A 236 20.63 0.84 -0.27
N LEU A 237 19.65 1.60 -0.76
CA LEU A 237 18.65 1.08 -1.69
C LEU A 237 19.18 1.04 -3.14
N SER A 238 18.74 0.03 -3.88
CA SER A 238 18.81 -0.04 -5.35
C SER A 238 17.55 0.62 -5.96
N PRO A 239 17.49 0.90 -7.28
CA PRO A 239 16.26 1.38 -7.92
C PRO A 239 15.21 0.28 -8.13
N LEU A 240 15.57 -0.99 -7.92
CA LEU A 240 14.74 -2.13 -8.29
C LEU A 240 13.85 -2.56 -7.13
N ARG A 241 12.60 -2.89 -7.46
CA ARG A 241 11.59 -3.36 -6.53
C ARG A 241 11.10 -4.75 -6.89
N ASN A 242 10.87 -5.54 -5.85
CA ASN A 242 10.11 -6.77 -5.93
C ASN A 242 8.85 -6.63 -5.06
N VAL A 243 7.78 -7.31 -5.47
CA VAL A 243 6.49 -7.26 -4.78
C VAL A 243 5.97 -8.66 -4.51
N GLY A 244 5.47 -8.86 -3.29
CA GLY A 244 4.80 -10.08 -2.85
C GLY A 244 3.42 -9.78 -2.29
N PHE A 245 2.53 -10.76 -2.38
CA PHE A 245 1.14 -10.64 -1.91
C PHE A 245 0.75 -11.79 -0.99
N ALA A 246 0.05 -11.45 0.09
CA ALA A 246 -0.62 -12.43 0.95
C ALA A 246 -2.02 -11.95 1.30
N ARG A 247 -2.88 -12.89 1.68
CA ARG A 247 -4.27 -12.62 2.07
C ARG A 247 -4.65 -13.58 3.18
N VAL A 248 -5.37 -13.07 4.19
CA VAL A 248 -5.96 -13.86 5.27
C VAL A 248 -7.44 -13.47 5.48
N PRO A 249 -8.29 -14.36 6.01
CA PRO A 249 -9.67 -14.02 6.33
C PRO A 249 -9.74 -12.99 7.48
N LEU A 250 -10.53 -11.92 7.29
CA LEU A 250 -10.78 -10.91 8.32
C LEU A 250 -11.49 -11.51 9.55
N ALA A 251 -12.31 -12.56 9.33
CA ALA A 251 -12.95 -13.30 10.41
C ALA A 251 -11.92 -13.92 11.38
N ASP A 252 -10.85 -14.50 10.86
CA ASP A 252 -9.79 -15.10 11.67
C ASP A 252 -9.02 -14.03 12.44
N VAL A 253 -8.71 -12.90 11.81
CA VAL A 253 -8.08 -11.75 12.48
C VAL A 253 -8.96 -11.22 13.63
N ARG A 254 -10.28 -11.15 13.43
CA ARG A 254 -11.23 -10.75 14.49
C ARG A 254 -11.34 -11.78 15.61
N ALA A 255 -11.25 -13.06 15.28
CA ALA A 255 -11.24 -14.14 16.28
C ALA A 255 -9.99 -14.05 17.15
N LEU A 256 -8.80 -13.87 16.54
CA LEU A 256 -7.55 -13.68 17.25
C LEU A 256 -7.55 -12.42 18.13
N LYS A 257 -8.08 -11.31 17.59
CA LYS A 257 -8.29 -10.06 18.36
C LYS A 257 -9.03 -10.34 19.67
N THR A 258 -10.09 -11.15 19.60
CA THR A 258 -10.93 -11.49 20.75
C THR A 258 -10.20 -12.44 21.70
N ALA A 259 -9.55 -13.47 21.17
CA ALA A 259 -8.87 -14.48 21.99
C ALA A 259 -7.66 -13.93 22.75
N PHE A 260 -6.93 -12.99 22.17
CA PHE A 260 -5.78 -12.33 22.81
C PHE A 260 -6.13 -10.99 23.49
N GLU A 261 -7.41 -10.60 23.51
CA GLU A 261 -7.89 -9.34 24.10
C GLU A 261 -7.09 -8.10 23.64
N CYS A 262 -6.80 -8.04 22.33
CA CYS A 262 -5.97 -6.99 21.72
C CYS A 262 -6.73 -6.23 20.60
N THR A 263 -6.06 -5.35 19.86
CA THR A 263 -6.64 -4.66 18.71
C THR A 263 -6.35 -5.38 17.40
N VAL A 264 -7.07 -5.06 16.32
CA VAL A 264 -6.78 -5.60 14.97
C VAL A 264 -5.36 -5.24 14.53
N ASN A 265 -4.88 -4.04 14.86
CA ASN A 265 -3.51 -3.62 14.56
C ASN A 265 -2.48 -4.48 15.28
N ASP A 266 -2.73 -4.88 16.54
CA ASP A 266 -1.82 -5.76 17.29
C ASP A 266 -1.77 -7.15 16.66
N VAL A 267 -2.90 -7.69 16.18
CA VAL A 267 -2.93 -8.96 15.44
C VAL A 267 -2.15 -8.84 14.13
N VAL A 268 -2.33 -7.76 13.36
CA VAL A 268 -1.59 -7.52 12.11
C VAL A 268 -0.09 -7.42 12.37
N LEU A 269 0.33 -6.71 13.43
CA LEU A 269 1.73 -6.65 13.84
C LEU A 269 2.25 -8.03 14.28
N GLY A 270 1.45 -8.81 15.00
CA GLY A 270 1.76 -10.19 15.38
C GLY A 270 1.95 -11.11 14.17
N LEU A 271 1.10 -10.99 13.16
CA LEU A 271 1.25 -11.71 11.89
C LEU A 271 2.53 -11.32 11.17
N CYS A 272 2.84 -10.02 11.09
CA CYS A 272 4.09 -9.54 10.50
C CYS A 272 5.30 -10.05 11.29
N ALA A 273 5.24 -10.03 12.62
CA ALA A 273 6.29 -10.53 13.50
C ALA A 273 6.56 -12.03 13.29
N GLY A 274 5.51 -12.87 13.26
CA GLY A 274 5.64 -14.31 12.99
C GLY A 274 6.19 -14.58 11.58
N THR A 275 5.72 -13.82 10.59
CA THR A 275 6.19 -13.90 9.19
C THR A 275 7.68 -13.59 9.09
N LEU A 276 8.12 -12.45 9.64
CA LEU A 276 9.51 -12.02 9.61
C LEU A 276 10.41 -12.94 10.42
N ARG A 277 9.95 -13.39 11.60
CA ARG A 277 10.68 -14.38 12.41
C ARG A 277 10.92 -15.66 11.62
N SER A 278 9.88 -16.23 11.04
CA SER A 278 9.95 -17.48 10.25
C SER A 278 10.88 -17.31 9.03
N TYR A 279 10.78 -16.18 8.33
CA TYR A 279 11.64 -15.84 7.19
C TYR A 279 13.12 -15.71 7.59
N MET A 280 13.43 -15.03 8.70
CA MET A 280 14.80 -14.85 9.17
C MET A 280 15.40 -16.14 9.74
N LEU A 281 14.60 -16.99 10.40
CA LEU A 281 15.05 -18.29 10.91
C LEU A 281 15.47 -19.23 9.79
N ASP A 282 14.73 -19.28 8.68
CA ASP A 282 15.08 -20.09 7.50
C ASP A 282 16.41 -19.67 6.85
N ARG A 283 16.88 -18.47 7.19
CA ARG A 283 18.09 -17.85 6.64
C ARG A 283 19.23 -17.74 7.66
N ASP A 284 19.04 -18.26 8.87
CA ASP A 284 19.97 -18.09 9.99
C ASP A 284 20.32 -16.61 10.26
N GLU A 285 19.37 -15.71 10.03
CA GLU A 285 19.54 -14.24 10.10
C GLU A 285 18.78 -13.59 11.26
N LEU A 286 18.09 -14.37 12.10
CA LEU A 286 17.27 -13.82 13.19
C LEU A 286 18.17 -13.15 14.27
N PRO A 287 17.99 -11.85 14.56
CA PRO A 287 18.74 -11.17 15.62
C PRO A 287 18.29 -11.61 17.02
N ASP A 288 19.19 -11.48 17.99
CA ASP A 288 18.86 -11.66 19.42
C ASP A 288 17.98 -10.51 19.96
N GLU A 289 18.01 -9.36 19.29
CA GLU A 289 17.26 -8.16 19.65
C GLU A 289 15.93 -8.06 18.86
N PRO A 290 14.88 -7.44 19.41
CA PRO A 290 13.62 -7.26 18.72
C PRO A 290 13.76 -6.37 17.48
N LEU A 291 13.10 -6.75 16.39
CA LEU A 291 12.91 -5.84 15.26
C LEU A 291 12.04 -4.64 15.68
N VAL A 292 12.33 -3.49 15.11
CA VAL A 292 11.57 -2.24 15.31
C VAL A 292 10.75 -1.93 14.06
N ALA A 293 9.43 -1.80 14.21
CA ALA A 293 8.52 -1.37 13.16
C ALA A 293 8.18 0.12 13.30
N ALA A 294 8.22 0.84 12.18
CA ALA A 294 7.65 2.17 12.06
C ALA A 294 6.21 2.05 11.55
N CYS A 295 5.25 2.52 12.34
CA CYS A 295 3.83 2.44 12.05
C CYS A 295 3.25 3.85 11.85
N PRO A 296 2.87 4.23 10.62
CA PRO A 296 2.19 5.49 10.38
C PRO A 296 0.85 5.56 11.12
N VAL A 297 0.54 6.72 11.70
CA VAL A 297 -0.72 7.02 12.39
C VAL A 297 -1.27 8.32 11.79
N SER A 298 -2.54 8.29 11.39
CA SER A 298 -3.24 9.50 10.94
C SER A 298 -3.44 10.44 12.13
N VAL A 299 -3.15 11.73 11.92
CA VAL A 299 -3.36 12.78 12.94
C VAL A 299 -4.50 13.74 12.58
N ARG A 300 -5.32 13.38 11.59
CA ARG A 300 -6.47 14.18 11.14
C ARG A 300 -7.54 14.26 12.24
N GLN A 301 -8.08 15.47 12.47
CA GLN A 301 -9.21 15.66 13.40
C GLN A 301 -10.55 15.55 12.66
N GLU A 302 -11.58 15.05 13.33
CA GLU A 302 -12.93 14.93 12.75
C GLU A 302 -13.46 16.32 12.32
N GLY A 303 -13.86 16.45 11.04
CA GLY A 303 -14.46 17.68 10.49
C GLY A 303 -13.53 18.61 9.70
N GLU A 304 -12.23 18.28 9.57
CA GLU A 304 -11.31 19.02 8.70
C GLU A 304 -11.47 18.65 7.21
N ALA A 305 -11.39 19.64 6.31
CA ALA A 305 -11.50 19.42 4.87
C ALA A 305 -10.40 18.50 4.29
N ALA A 306 -10.71 17.79 3.22
CA ALA A 306 -9.77 16.94 2.48
C ALA A 306 -8.65 17.78 1.84
N GLY A 307 -7.38 17.38 2.04
CA GLY A 307 -6.20 18.06 1.48
C GLY A 307 -4.97 18.03 2.41
N GLY A 308 -3.79 17.80 1.83
CA GLY A 308 -2.47 17.78 2.49
C GLY A 308 -2.20 16.55 3.37
N ASN A 309 -0.94 16.07 3.36
CA ASN A 309 -0.56 14.90 4.13
C ASN A 309 -0.58 15.17 5.65
N LYS A 310 -1.29 14.34 6.43
CA LYS A 310 -1.34 14.42 7.91
C LYS A 310 -0.95 13.10 8.56
N VAL A 311 0.32 12.74 8.40
CA VAL A 311 0.88 11.47 8.89
C VAL A 311 1.99 11.73 9.91
N SER A 312 1.95 11.01 11.03
CA SER A 312 3.05 10.90 11.98
C SER A 312 3.37 9.41 12.20
N ALA A 313 4.56 9.07 12.70
CA ALA A 313 4.97 7.68 12.89
C ALA A 313 5.12 7.35 14.37
N MET A 314 4.60 6.18 14.78
CA MET A 314 4.93 5.55 16.06
C MET A 314 5.91 4.39 15.84
N PHE A 315 6.77 4.12 16.82
CA PHE A 315 7.73 3.02 16.75
C PHE A 315 7.37 1.94 17.77
N THR A 316 7.29 0.69 17.33
CA THR A 316 6.95 -0.46 18.16
C THR A 316 7.91 -1.62 17.91
N THR A 317 8.13 -2.47 18.89
CA THR A 317 8.89 -3.72 18.72
C THR A 317 7.98 -4.81 18.16
N LEU A 318 8.54 -5.69 17.33
CA LEU A 318 7.88 -6.90 16.85
C LEU A 318 8.23 -8.13 17.69
N ASP A 319 9.17 -7.99 18.63
CA ASP A 319 9.61 -9.03 19.56
C ASP A 319 9.89 -10.39 18.90
N THR A 320 10.52 -10.33 17.72
CA THR A 320 10.82 -11.47 16.85
C THR A 320 11.76 -12.48 17.48
N GLN A 321 12.51 -12.13 18.51
CA GLN A 321 13.36 -13.03 19.30
C GLN A 321 12.53 -14.03 20.14
N LEU A 322 11.30 -13.67 20.52
CA LEU A 322 10.42 -14.54 21.30
C LEU A 322 9.86 -15.68 20.44
N ALA A 323 10.11 -16.92 20.89
CA ALA A 323 9.67 -18.12 20.21
C ALA A 323 8.17 -18.39 20.39
N ASP A 324 7.64 -18.19 21.60
CA ASP A 324 6.21 -18.39 21.86
C ASP A 324 5.38 -17.28 21.19
N PRO A 325 4.47 -17.61 20.26
CA PRO A 325 3.55 -16.64 19.65
C PRO A 325 2.68 -15.89 20.67
N THR A 326 2.34 -16.51 21.81
CA THR A 326 1.52 -15.88 22.85
C THR A 326 2.30 -14.79 23.60
N GLU A 327 3.54 -15.09 24.00
CA GLU A 327 4.43 -14.10 24.60
C GLU A 327 4.73 -12.96 23.62
N ARG A 328 4.97 -13.29 22.34
CA ARG A 328 5.27 -12.33 21.29
C ARG A 328 4.13 -11.33 21.06
N ILE A 329 2.89 -11.78 20.86
CA ILE A 329 1.78 -10.84 20.63
C ILE A 329 1.48 -9.97 21.86
N ARG A 330 1.66 -10.50 23.07
CA ARG A 330 1.51 -9.73 24.32
C ARG A 330 2.60 -8.66 24.48
N ALA A 331 3.84 -8.98 24.13
CA ALA A 331 4.94 -8.02 24.14
C ALA A 331 4.69 -6.88 23.15
N ILE A 332 4.27 -7.21 21.92
CA ILE A 332 3.86 -6.23 20.90
C ILE A 332 2.74 -5.34 21.44
N GLN A 333 1.68 -5.93 22.03
CA GLN A 333 0.56 -5.18 22.59
C GLN A 333 1.02 -4.20 23.69
N ALA A 334 1.89 -4.63 24.60
CA ALA A 334 2.43 -3.75 25.64
C ALA A 334 3.23 -2.58 25.04
N CYS A 335 4.05 -2.86 24.01
CA CYS A 335 4.83 -1.83 23.33
C CYS A 335 3.94 -0.85 22.54
N THR A 336 2.90 -1.32 21.85
CA THR A 336 2.01 -0.44 21.07
C THR A 336 1.21 0.51 21.96
N VAL A 337 0.84 0.09 23.19
CA VAL A 337 0.22 0.97 24.19
C VAL A 337 1.17 2.13 24.55
N GLY A 338 2.43 1.83 24.91
CA GLY A 338 3.43 2.85 25.23
C GLY A 338 3.77 3.76 24.05
N ALA A 339 3.93 3.20 22.86
CA ALA A 339 4.22 3.96 21.64
C ALA A 339 3.11 4.98 21.30
N LYS A 340 1.84 4.62 21.51
CA LYS A 340 0.70 5.54 21.32
C LYS A 340 0.72 6.68 22.33
N GLU A 341 1.12 6.43 23.58
CA GLU A 341 1.23 7.47 24.61
C GLU A 341 2.39 8.44 24.32
N GLU A 342 3.57 7.92 23.96
CA GLU A 342 4.71 8.73 23.56
C GLU A 342 4.37 9.61 22.35
N HIS A 343 3.72 9.03 21.33
CA HIS A 343 3.28 9.76 20.15
C HIS A 343 2.35 10.92 20.49
N LYS A 344 1.37 10.72 21.39
CA LYS A 344 0.49 11.80 21.87
C LYS A 344 1.28 12.90 22.59
N ALA A 345 2.36 12.56 23.30
CA ALA A 345 3.17 13.51 24.07
C ALA A 345 4.13 14.38 23.20
N VAL A 346 4.58 13.83 22.07
CA VAL A 346 5.43 14.53 21.07
C VAL A 346 4.63 15.58 20.29
N GLY A 347 3.32 15.37 20.13
CA GLY A 347 2.41 16.28 19.45
C GLY A 347 2.35 16.02 17.94
N ALA A 348 1.12 15.90 17.42
CA ALA A 348 0.82 15.51 16.04
C ALA A 348 1.51 16.34 14.96
N ASP A 349 1.72 17.63 15.21
CA ASP A 349 2.19 18.58 14.21
C ASP A 349 3.71 18.78 14.22
N MET A 350 4.45 18.11 15.11
CA MET A 350 5.88 18.38 15.28
C MET A 350 6.69 18.08 14.02
N LEU A 351 6.42 16.93 13.38
CA LEU A 351 7.07 16.56 12.12
C LEU A 351 6.65 17.47 10.96
N GLN A 352 5.36 17.79 10.85
CA GLN A 352 4.83 18.70 9.82
C GLN A 352 5.43 20.09 9.93
N ASN A 353 5.52 20.61 11.16
CA ASN A 353 6.11 21.92 11.42
C ASN A 353 7.59 21.93 11.03
N TRP A 354 8.38 20.92 11.40
CA TRP A 354 9.78 20.82 10.94
C TRP A 354 9.92 20.69 9.42
N ALA A 355 9.05 19.91 8.77
CA ALA A 355 9.03 19.77 7.31
C ALA A 355 8.74 21.11 6.60
N GLU A 356 7.89 21.97 7.17
CA GLU A 356 7.66 23.32 6.64
C GLU A 356 8.89 24.23 6.73
N TYR A 357 9.82 23.99 7.67
CA TYR A 357 11.08 24.74 7.75
C TYR A 357 12.25 24.07 7.01
N ALA A 358 12.08 22.85 6.50
CA ALA A 358 13.10 22.19 5.70
C ALA A 358 13.33 23.01 4.42
N ALA A 359 14.43 23.78 4.39
CA ALA A 359 14.79 24.53 3.19
C ALA A 359 15.12 23.51 2.09
N PRO A 360 14.53 23.63 0.88
CA PRO A 360 14.65 22.60 -0.16
C PRO A 360 16.10 22.22 -0.46
N ASN A 361 16.98 23.23 -0.55
CA ASN A 361 18.39 23.02 -0.88
C ASN A 361 19.20 22.38 0.26
N THR A 362 18.90 22.66 1.53
CA THR A 362 19.65 22.04 2.64
C THR A 362 19.27 20.59 2.83
N PHE A 363 17.98 20.27 2.67
CA PHE A 363 17.50 18.89 2.81
C PHE A 363 17.94 18.03 1.63
N ASN A 364 17.78 18.51 0.38
CA ASN A 364 18.25 17.82 -0.82
C ASN A 364 19.77 17.56 -0.79
N LEU A 365 20.56 18.51 -0.30
CA LEU A 365 22.00 18.33 -0.17
C LEU A 365 22.32 17.29 0.92
N ALA A 366 21.67 17.37 2.07
CA ALA A 366 21.89 16.43 3.17
C ALA A 366 21.49 14.98 2.77
N SER A 367 20.33 14.79 2.13
CA SER A 367 19.87 13.47 1.68
C SER A 367 20.79 12.88 0.62
N ARG A 368 21.22 13.67 -0.37
CA ARG A 368 22.18 13.23 -1.40
C ARG A 368 23.55 12.91 -0.83
N LEU A 369 24.07 13.72 0.10
CA LEU A 369 25.35 13.43 0.76
C LEU A 369 25.24 12.16 1.62
N TYR A 370 24.15 12.00 2.36
CA TYR A 370 23.90 10.82 3.17
C TYR A 370 23.85 9.53 2.33
N ALA A 371 23.10 9.53 1.22
CA ALA A 371 23.01 8.40 0.31
C ALA A 371 24.34 8.14 -0.43
N SER A 372 24.96 9.18 -1.00
CA SER A 372 26.22 9.04 -1.77
C SER A 372 27.41 8.61 -0.92
N TRP A 373 27.42 8.94 0.38
CA TRP A 373 28.44 8.48 1.33
C TRP A 373 28.13 7.10 1.93
N GLY A 374 27.02 6.45 1.56
CA GLY A 374 26.64 5.13 2.08
C GLY A 374 26.40 5.13 3.60
N LEU A 375 26.12 6.29 4.19
CA LEU A 375 26.00 6.46 5.64
C LEU A 375 24.79 5.70 6.22
N ALA A 376 23.81 5.35 5.38
CA ALA A 376 22.69 4.49 5.72
C ALA A 376 23.14 3.18 6.40
N GLY A 377 24.27 2.59 5.95
CA GLY A 377 24.82 1.35 6.54
C GLY A 377 25.80 1.57 7.71
N SER A 378 26.12 2.81 8.08
CA SER A 378 27.20 3.13 9.05
C SER A 378 26.72 3.32 10.50
N HIS A 379 25.43 3.17 10.76
CA HIS A 379 24.80 3.38 12.07
C HIS A 379 23.63 2.40 12.22
N ARG A 380 23.20 2.15 13.46
CA ARG A 380 22.02 1.30 13.70
C ARG A 380 20.80 1.94 13.01
N PRO A 381 19.98 1.15 12.28
CA PRO A 381 18.79 1.66 11.62
C PRO A 381 17.82 2.30 12.60
N ILE A 382 17.01 3.24 12.10
CA ILE A 382 15.93 3.84 12.91
C ILE A 382 14.85 2.79 13.20
N HIS A 383 14.53 1.98 12.20
CA HIS A 383 13.56 0.90 12.20
C HIS A 383 13.98 -0.16 11.17
N ASN A 384 13.43 -1.36 11.25
CA ASN A 384 13.69 -2.46 10.32
C ASN A 384 12.63 -2.61 9.24
N VAL A 385 11.40 -2.13 9.50
CA VAL A 385 10.27 -2.32 8.60
C VAL A 385 9.25 -1.22 8.81
N ILE A 386 8.60 -0.80 7.74
CA ILE A 386 7.42 0.07 7.81
C ILE A 386 6.19 -0.83 7.73
N ILE A 387 5.30 -0.72 8.70
CA ILE A 387 4.04 -1.46 8.73
C ILE A 387 2.87 -0.48 8.76
N SER A 388 2.08 -0.45 7.70
CA SER A 388 0.90 0.41 7.60
C SER A 388 -0.36 -0.44 7.48
N ASN A 389 -1.42 -0.07 8.20
CA ASN A 389 -2.72 -0.74 8.14
C ASN A 389 -3.82 0.26 7.83
N VAL A 390 -4.45 0.09 6.66
CA VAL A 390 -5.49 0.97 6.15
C VAL A 390 -6.83 0.23 6.15
N PRO A 391 -7.85 0.71 6.88
CA PRO A 391 -9.18 0.12 6.83
C PRO A 391 -9.83 0.45 5.47
N GLY A 392 -10.28 -0.58 4.76
CA GLY A 392 -11.08 -0.45 3.56
C GLY A 392 -12.57 -0.72 3.81
N PRO A 393 -13.40 -0.58 2.76
CA PRO A 393 -14.84 -0.73 2.87
C PRO A 393 -15.26 -2.20 3.10
N PRO A 394 -16.32 -2.43 3.89
CA PRO A 394 -16.86 -3.76 4.15
C PRO A 394 -17.82 -4.26 3.04
N PHE A 395 -18.02 -3.48 1.99
CA PHE A 395 -18.94 -3.74 0.87
C PHE A 395 -18.16 -3.87 -0.45
N PRO A 396 -18.72 -4.55 -1.47
CA PRO A 396 -18.06 -4.68 -2.77
C PRO A 396 -17.91 -3.33 -3.47
N LEU A 397 -16.79 -3.18 -4.17
CA LEU A 397 -16.49 -2.07 -5.06
C LEU A 397 -16.32 -2.58 -6.49
N TYR A 398 -16.71 -1.77 -7.46
CA TYR A 398 -16.63 -2.07 -8.87
C TYR A 398 -15.79 -1.03 -9.60
N TYR A 399 -15.01 -1.47 -10.57
CA TYR A 399 -14.14 -0.63 -11.38
C TYR A 399 -14.51 -0.82 -12.85
N ALA A 400 -15.16 0.19 -13.45
CA ALA A 400 -15.78 0.08 -14.77
C ALA A 400 -16.67 -1.19 -14.92
N GLY A 401 -17.49 -1.45 -13.89
CA GLY A 401 -18.37 -2.62 -13.80
C GLY A 401 -17.71 -3.93 -13.38
N ALA A 402 -16.37 -4.03 -13.32
CA ALA A 402 -15.67 -5.22 -12.86
C ALA A 402 -15.55 -5.24 -11.34
N GLU A 403 -15.94 -6.34 -10.68
CA GLU A 403 -15.89 -6.46 -9.22
C GLU A 403 -14.43 -6.51 -8.74
N MET A 404 -14.05 -5.64 -7.80
CA MET A 404 -12.76 -5.76 -7.14
C MET A 404 -12.81 -6.94 -6.16
N VAL A 405 -11.97 -7.93 -6.39
CA VAL A 405 -11.87 -9.14 -5.56
C VAL A 405 -10.64 -9.14 -4.65
N ALA A 406 -9.61 -8.35 -4.95
CA ALA A 406 -8.45 -8.13 -4.08
C ALA A 406 -7.78 -6.79 -4.29
N ALA A 407 -7.16 -6.26 -3.23
CA ALA A 407 -6.44 -4.99 -3.24
C ALA A 407 -5.22 -5.05 -2.32
N TYR A 408 -4.02 -5.08 -2.93
CA TYR A 408 -2.74 -5.16 -2.24
C TYR A 408 -2.04 -3.80 -2.25
N PRO A 409 -2.06 -3.05 -1.14
CA PRO A 409 -1.41 -1.76 -1.06
C PRO A 409 0.11 -1.92 -0.93
N MET A 410 0.84 -0.96 -1.45
CA MET A 410 2.31 -0.96 -1.43
C MET A 410 2.78 0.44 -1.07
N GLY A 411 3.21 0.62 0.17
CA GLY A 411 3.91 1.82 0.59
C GLY A 411 5.34 1.88 0.03
N PRO A 412 5.95 3.07 -0.01
CA PRO A 412 7.34 3.20 -0.42
C PRO A 412 8.27 2.54 0.62
N VAL A 413 9.37 1.98 0.13
CA VAL A 413 10.56 1.75 0.98
C VAL A 413 11.18 3.11 1.31
N MET A 414 11.99 3.17 2.38
CA MET A 414 12.68 4.40 2.75
C MET A 414 14.18 4.16 2.78
N GLU A 415 14.98 5.19 2.52
CA GLU A 415 16.44 5.11 2.56
C GLU A 415 16.92 4.40 3.84
N GLY A 416 17.76 3.38 3.69
CA GLY A 416 18.25 2.54 4.79
C GLY A 416 17.36 1.37 5.19
N VAL A 417 16.12 1.27 4.67
CA VAL A 417 15.15 0.20 4.99
C VAL A 417 14.45 -0.28 3.72
N GLY A 418 14.91 -1.42 3.19
CA GLY A 418 14.42 -2.02 1.96
C GLY A 418 13.15 -2.85 2.08
N LEU A 419 12.36 -2.71 3.15
CA LEU A 419 11.15 -3.50 3.40
C LEU A 419 9.99 -2.64 3.89
N ASN A 420 8.89 -2.68 3.15
CA ASN A 420 7.60 -2.12 3.52
C ASN A 420 6.51 -3.19 3.45
N ILE A 421 5.68 -3.28 4.49
CA ILE A 421 4.49 -4.13 4.55
C ILE A 421 3.29 -3.20 4.73
N THR A 422 2.42 -3.13 3.72
CA THR A 422 1.17 -2.38 3.82
C THR A 422 -0.01 -3.33 3.78
N VAL A 423 -1.00 -3.07 4.62
CA VAL A 423 -2.14 -3.93 4.85
C VAL A 423 -3.43 -3.16 4.55
N PHE A 424 -4.34 -3.79 3.83
CA PHE A 424 -5.65 -3.25 3.52
C PHE A 424 -6.74 -4.26 3.89
N SER A 425 -7.72 -3.86 4.69
CA SER A 425 -8.87 -4.70 4.99
C SER A 425 -9.97 -4.43 3.98
N TYR A 426 -10.40 -5.43 3.21
CA TYR A 426 -11.46 -5.27 2.22
C TYR A 426 -12.47 -6.42 2.32
N ARG A 427 -13.75 -6.07 2.50
CA ARG A 427 -14.85 -7.00 2.75
C ARG A 427 -14.54 -7.97 3.89
N ASP A 428 -14.30 -9.24 3.55
CA ASP A 428 -14.07 -10.38 4.42
C ASP A 428 -12.59 -10.79 4.49
N SER A 429 -11.70 -9.98 3.92
CA SER A 429 -10.27 -10.29 3.81
C SER A 429 -9.38 -9.16 4.35
N VAL A 430 -8.16 -9.55 4.72
CA VAL A 430 -7.05 -8.64 5.03
C VAL A 430 -5.92 -8.96 4.05
N ASP A 431 -5.62 -8.00 3.19
CA ASP A 431 -4.66 -8.09 2.10
C ASP A 431 -3.34 -7.44 2.49
N PHE A 432 -2.25 -8.17 2.32
CA PHE A 432 -0.89 -7.74 2.61
C PHE A 432 -0.14 -7.54 1.30
N GLY A 433 0.36 -6.33 1.06
CA GLY A 433 1.33 -6.04 0.03
C GLY A 433 2.72 -5.82 0.62
N PHE A 434 3.68 -6.56 0.09
CA PHE A 434 5.10 -6.45 0.42
C PHE A 434 5.77 -5.68 -0.71
N MET A 435 6.36 -4.53 -0.41
CA MET A 435 7.22 -3.78 -1.33
C MET A 435 8.64 -3.86 -0.78
N VAL A 436 9.55 -4.44 -1.57
CA VAL A 436 10.93 -4.63 -1.13
C VAL A 436 11.92 -4.13 -2.17
N ASP A 437 13.08 -3.70 -1.68
CA ASP A 437 14.24 -3.57 -2.53
C ASP A 437 14.70 -4.96 -2.99
N ARG A 438 14.87 -5.13 -4.29
CA ARG A 438 15.16 -6.43 -4.91
C ARG A 438 16.54 -6.97 -4.55
N GLU A 439 17.52 -6.11 -4.32
CA GLU A 439 18.90 -6.52 -4.01
C GLU A 439 19.07 -6.83 -2.52
N LEU A 440 18.29 -6.18 -1.67
CA LEU A 440 18.32 -6.33 -0.22
C LEU A 440 17.45 -7.49 0.31
N VAL A 441 16.27 -7.73 -0.28
CA VAL A 441 15.36 -8.80 0.15
C VAL A 441 15.28 -9.90 -0.92
N PRO A 442 15.99 -11.02 -0.74
CA PRO A 442 15.88 -12.15 -1.64
C PRO A 442 14.54 -12.87 -1.48
N ASP A 443 13.88 -13.20 -2.60
CA ASP A 443 12.61 -13.95 -2.63
C ASP A 443 11.51 -13.42 -1.68
N VAL A 444 10.92 -12.29 -2.05
CA VAL A 444 9.76 -11.71 -1.35
C VAL A 444 8.58 -12.68 -1.22
N TRP A 445 8.45 -13.68 -2.10
CA TRP A 445 7.36 -14.64 -2.04
C TRP A 445 7.56 -15.67 -0.94
N ASN A 446 8.80 -16.07 -0.64
CA ASN A 446 9.10 -16.87 0.55
C ASN A 446 8.64 -16.15 1.83
N MET A 447 8.81 -14.83 1.90
CA MET A 447 8.31 -14.02 3.01
C MET A 447 6.77 -13.94 3.00
N ALA A 448 6.15 -13.55 1.88
CA ALA A 448 4.71 -13.36 1.78
C ALA A 448 3.92 -14.66 2.07
N ASP A 449 4.42 -15.81 1.63
CA ASP A 449 3.74 -17.11 1.83
C ASP A 449 3.65 -17.50 3.31
N ARG A 450 4.59 -17.03 4.14
CA ARG A 450 4.63 -17.29 5.59
C ARG A 450 3.58 -16.53 6.39
N VAL A 451 2.87 -15.56 5.81
CA VAL A 451 1.75 -14.88 6.50
C VAL A 451 0.67 -15.87 6.94
N ASN A 452 0.38 -16.87 6.10
CA ASN A 452 -0.59 -17.91 6.45
C ASN A 452 -0.06 -18.87 7.52
N GLU A 453 1.25 -19.10 7.56
CA GLU A 453 1.89 -19.87 8.63
C GLU A 453 1.81 -19.14 9.96
N ALA A 454 2.10 -17.83 9.97
CA ALA A 454 1.98 -16.98 11.16
C ALA A 454 0.53 -16.88 11.65
N LEU A 455 -0.45 -16.88 10.74
CA LEU A 455 -1.87 -16.97 11.10
C LEU A 455 -2.18 -18.28 11.82
N LEU A 456 -1.75 -19.41 11.24
CA LEU A 456 -1.97 -20.73 11.83
C LEU A 456 -1.27 -20.85 13.20
N GLU A 457 -0.05 -20.34 13.33
CA GLU A 457 0.70 -20.30 14.59
C GLU A 457 -0.08 -19.57 15.69
N LEU A 458 -0.59 -18.36 15.40
CA LEU A 458 -1.42 -17.60 16.34
C LEU A 458 -2.75 -18.28 16.64
N GLN A 459 -3.40 -18.91 15.64
CA GLN A 459 -4.64 -19.65 15.84
C GLN A 459 -4.43 -20.85 16.77
N VAL A 460 -3.34 -21.60 16.60
CA VAL A 460 -2.97 -22.71 17.49
C VAL A 460 -2.75 -22.20 18.92
N ALA A 461 -1.99 -21.11 19.06
CA ALA A 461 -1.72 -20.49 20.37
C ALA A 461 -3.00 -19.99 21.07
N ALA A 462 -3.96 -19.47 20.30
CA ALA A 462 -5.27 -19.04 20.79
C ALA A 462 -6.26 -20.19 21.05
N GLY A 463 -5.92 -21.45 20.70
CA GLY A 463 -6.86 -22.57 20.74
C GLY A 463 -7.98 -22.49 19.69
N LEU A 464 -7.78 -21.71 18.63
CA LEU A 464 -8.73 -21.45 17.54
C LEU A 464 -8.44 -22.25 16.27
N ALA A 465 -7.38 -23.07 16.25
CA ALA A 465 -6.96 -23.79 15.05
C ALA A 465 -8.12 -24.57 14.42
N PRO A 466 -8.28 -24.50 13.08
CA PRO A 466 -9.28 -25.31 12.40
C PRO A 466 -9.02 -26.78 12.73
N LYS A 467 -10.03 -27.47 13.25
CA LYS A 467 -9.99 -28.95 13.31
C LYS A 467 -9.64 -29.42 11.90
N PRO A 468 -8.67 -30.32 11.72
CA PRO A 468 -8.30 -30.78 10.39
C PRO A 468 -9.57 -31.22 9.68
N GLU A 469 -9.88 -30.59 8.55
CA GLU A 469 -11.00 -31.01 7.72
C GLU A 469 -10.82 -32.50 7.48
N ALA A 470 -11.76 -33.30 7.98
CA ALA A 470 -11.85 -34.69 7.59
C ALA A 470 -11.94 -34.68 6.06
N LYS A 471 -10.87 -35.13 5.38
CA LYS A 471 -10.80 -35.20 3.92
C LYS A 471 -12.17 -35.59 3.38
N ALA A 472 -12.80 -34.71 2.63
CA ALA A 472 -14.04 -35.03 1.94
C ALA A 472 -13.83 -36.36 1.22
N PRO A 473 -14.70 -37.37 1.42
CA PRO A 473 -14.51 -38.67 0.80
C PRO A 473 -14.36 -38.47 -0.70
N ALA A 474 -13.29 -39.01 -1.27
CA ALA A 474 -12.96 -38.88 -2.67
C ALA A 474 -14.22 -39.10 -3.52
N PRO A 475 -14.47 -38.26 -4.56
CA PRO A 475 -15.67 -38.38 -5.37
C PRO A 475 -15.76 -39.81 -5.88
N LYS A 476 -16.86 -40.50 -5.53
CA LYS A 476 -17.11 -41.86 -5.98
C LYS A 476 -17.04 -41.86 -7.50
N ARG A 477 -15.99 -42.49 -8.02
CA ARG A 477 -15.80 -42.75 -9.45
C ARG A 477 -17.12 -43.31 -10.00
N PRO A 478 -17.71 -42.74 -11.06
CA PRO A 478 -19.00 -43.18 -11.54
C PRO A 478 -18.90 -44.66 -11.90
N ALA A 479 -19.78 -45.47 -11.30
CA ALA A 479 -19.87 -46.89 -11.60
C ALA A 479 -20.06 -47.07 -13.11
N LYS A 480 -19.19 -47.88 -13.74
CA LYS A 480 -19.36 -48.28 -15.13
C LYS A 480 -20.78 -48.80 -15.32
N LYS A 481 -21.58 -48.12 -16.14
CA LYS A 481 -22.90 -48.62 -16.56
C LYS A 481 -22.71 -50.00 -17.18
N ALA A 482 -23.38 -50.99 -16.61
CA ALA A 482 -23.49 -52.32 -17.19
C ALA A 482 -24.15 -52.22 -18.59
N PRO A 483 -23.77 -53.08 -19.56
CA PRO A 483 -24.30 -53.00 -20.91
C PRO A 483 -25.80 -53.31 -20.90
N THR A 484 -26.58 -52.39 -21.44
CA THR A 484 -28.02 -52.53 -21.65
C THR A 484 -28.31 -53.70 -22.60
N LYS A 485 -29.10 -54.67 -22.14
CA LYS A 485 -29.65 -55.75 -22.97
C LYS A 485 -30.51 -55.14 -24.10
N LYS A 486 -30.22 -55.53 -25.35
CA LYS A 486 -31.06 -55.23 -26.51
C LYS A 486 -32.46 -55.81 -26.35
N ALA A 487 -33.49 -55.00 -26.58
CA ALA A 487 -34.87 -55.44 -26.71
C ALA A 487 -35.13 -56.04 -28.12
N PRO A 488 -36.14 -56.92 -28.29
CA PRO A 488 -36.32 -57.73 -29.49
C PRO A 488 -36.92 -56.93 -30.66
N ALA A 489 -36.54 -57.29 -31.88
CA ALA A 489 -37.02 -56.70 -33.11
C ALA A 489 -38.50 -57.08 -33.40
N GLU A 490 -39.36 -56.07 -33.60
CA GLU A 490 -40.69 -56.26 -34.16
C GLU A 490 -40.63 -56.50 -35.68
N LYS A 491 -41.29 -57.58 -36.12
CA LYS A 491 -41.51 -57.94 -37.52
C LYS A 491 -42.47 -56.96 -38.18
N LYS A 492 -42.06 -56.26 -39.24
CA LYS A 492 -42.98 -55.64 -40.21
C LYS A 492 -43.24 -56.60 -41.37
N ALA A 493 -44.52 -56.89 -41.57
CA ALA A 493 -45.07 -57.73 -42.62
C ALA A 493 -44.96 -57.09 -44.01
N ALA A 494 -44.84 -57.95 -45.02
CA ALA A 494 -44.74 -57.62 -46.43
C ALA A 494 -46.10 -57.41 -47.11
N ALA A 495 -46.15 -56.46 -48.04
CA ALA A 495 -47.03 -56.37 -49.21
C ALA A 495 -46.47 -55.21 -50.06
N LYS A 496 -46.44 -55.16 -51.40
CA LYS A 496 -46.63 -56.07 -52.53
C LYS A 496 -46.24 -55.20 -53.75
N LYS A 497 -45.56 -55.76 -54.77
CA LYS A 497 -45.17 -55.07 -56.02
C LYS A 497 -46.40 -54.62 -56.84
N ALA A 498 -46.24 -53.53 -57.60
CA ALA A 498 -46.84 -53.36 -58.93
C ALA A 498 -45.90 -52.55 -59.85
N PRO A 499 -45.95 -52.74 -61.18
CA PRO A 499 -44.77 -52.64 -62.05
C PRO A 499 -44.68 -51.35 -62.89
N ALA A 500 -43.49 -51.18 -63.47
CA ALA A 500 -43.08 -50.09 -64.36
C ALA A 500 -43.85 -50.02 -65.70
N LYS A 501 -43.97 -48.80 -66.23
CA LYS A 501 -44.04 -48.53 -67.67
C LYS A 501 -43.30 -47.23 -68.02
N ALA A 502 -42.41 -47.39 -69.01
CA ALA A 502 -41.77 -46.44 -69.95
C ALA A 502 -41.15 -45.16 -69.38
#